data_AF-A0A922S692-F1
#
_entry.id   AF-A0A922S692-F1
#
_cell.length_a   1.000
_cell.length_b   1.000
_cell.length_c   1.000
_cell.angle_alpha   90.00
_cell.angle_beta   90.00
_cell.angle_gamma   90.00
#
_symmetry.space_group_name_H-M   'P 1'
#
loop_
_entity.id
_entity.type
_entity.pdbx_description
1 polymer ?
#
loop_
_entity_poly.entity_id
_entity_poly.type
_entity_poly.pdbx_seq_one_letter_code
_entity_poly.pdbx_strand_id
1 'polypeptide(L)'
;MIQCGICENWFHLEHLNMDKEFEPPEDYNEMTCFMCVKKYAFLFMYAYNTEETFRQSFTKNSKRLRKTVNEGTTHPEDSSYCRLSMWASKMKQYVPEFFCSSLDNLDNLDPNLVPSVFWISDWRSFLCRCETCKEMYKHLNVEFLLDPEDSVSHYMQLGKQRTKSINEEEKRTLNEALAELPHPAAVNFATGFVRLKEALEEFFTKKRDKNHIVTESEVKAFFEDFRKRSQS
;
A
#
# COMPACT_ATOMS: atom_id res chain seq x y z
N MET A 1 -4.30 -10.70 5.11
CA MET A 1 -3.64 -11.00 3.82
C MET A 1 -3.11 -9.70 3.25
N ILE A 2 -1.97 -9.73 2.56
CA ILE A 2 -1.27 -8.55 1.99
C ILE A 2 -0.98 -8.83 0.52
N GLN A 3 -1.23 -7.87 -0.35
CA GLN A 3 -1.00 -7.99 -1.79
C GLN A 3 0.42 -7.56 -2.18
N CYS A 4 1.08 -8.32 -3.05
CA CYS A 4 2.39 -7.96 -3.59
C CYS A 4 2.24 -6.92 -4.71
N GLY A 5 2.96 -5.79 -4.64
CA GLY A 5 2.93 -4.73 -5.65
C GLY A 5 3.63 -5.06 -6.97
N ILE A 6 4.16 -6.28 -7.13
CA ILE A 6 4.85 -6.73 -8.35
C ILE A 6 4.08 -7.83 -9.09
N CYS A 7 3.63 -8.86 -8.37
CA CYS A 7 2.92 -9.99 -8.97
C CYS A 7 1.42 -10.01 -8.66
N GLU A 8 0.93 -9.02 -7.90
CA GLU A 8 -0.48 -8.84 -7.51
C GLU A 8 -1.13 -10.01 -6.75
N ASN A 9 -0.34 -11.04 -6.41
CA ASN A 9 -0.80 -12.16 -5.59
C ASN A 9 -0.97 -11.75 -4.12
N TRP A 10 -1.88 -12.44 -3.43
CA TRP A 10 -2.20 -12.23 -2.03
C TRP A 10 -1.50 -13.25 -1.13
N PHE A 11 -0.94 -12.76 -0.03
CA PHE A 11 -0.16 -13.57 0.91
C PHE A 11 -0.69 -13.44 2.34
N HIS A 12 -0.60 -14.53 3.10
CA HIS A 12 -0.71 -14.49 4.55
C HIS A 12 0.62 -13.99 5.14
N LEU A 13 0.56 -13.26 6.26
CA LEU A 13 1.75 -12.64 6.88
C LEU A 13 2.80 -13.70 7.24
N GLU A 14 2.33 -14.87 7.69
CA GLU A 14 3.09 -16.04 8.09
C GLU A 14 3.85 -16.70 6.93
N HIS A 15 3.48 -16.41 5.68
CA HIS A 15 4.06 -16.98 4.47
C HIS A 15 4.89 -15.97 3.67
N LEU A 16 5.45 -14.95 4.33
CA LEU A 16 6.28 -13.90 3.72
C LEU A 16 7.79 -14.10 3.94
N ASN A 17 8.22 -15.26 4.45
CA ASN A 17 9.60 -15.57 4.81
C ASN A 17 10.19 -14.57 5.83
N MET A 18 9.36 -14.16 6.78
CA MET A 18 9.70 -13.27 7.88
C MET A 18 9.80 -14.05 9.20
N ASP A 19 10.37 -13.43 10.23
CA ASP A 19 10.34 -13.96 11.60
C ASP A 19 8.88 -14.19 12.04
N LYS A 20 8.61 -15.23 12.86
CA LYS A 20 7.24 -15.54 13.32
C LYS A 20 6.58 -14.41 14.13
N GLU A 21 7.40 -13.58 14.77
CA GLU A 21 7.00 -12.43 15.57
C GLU A 21 7.02 -11.13 14.76
N PHE A 22 7.20 -11.21 13.44
CA PHE A 22 7.24 -10.04 12.59
C PHE A 22 5.87 -9.39 12.48
N GLU A 23 5.83 -8.09 12.78
CA GLU A 23 4.70 -7.21 12.49
C GLU A 23 5.13 -6.24 11.39
N PRO A 24 4.32 -6.06 10.32
CA PRO A 24 4.57 -5.04 9.32
C PRO A 24 4.69 -3.65 9.96
N PRO A 25 5.59 -2.78 9.48
CA PRO A 25 5.62 -1.37 9.90
C PRO A 25 4.23 -0.74 9.74
N GLU A 26 3.83 0.18 10.61
CA GLU A 26 2.50 0.83 10.47
C GLU A 26 2.44 1.76 9.24
N ASP A 27 3.59 2.27 8.80
CA ASP A 27 3.77 3.30 7.78
C ASP A 27 4.28 2.76 6.43
N TYR A 28 4.24 1.45 6.21
CA TYR A 28 4.54 0.88 4.89
C TYR A 28 3.46 1.25 3.87
N ASN A 29 3.88 1.54 2.65
CA ASN A 29 2.96 1.81 1.55
C ASN A 29 2.75 0.58 0.66
N GLU A 30 3.81 -0.20 0.45
CA GLU A 30 3.79 -1.32 -0.49
C GLU A 30 4.61 -2.50 0.02
N MET A 31 4.24 -3.70 -0.40
CA MET A 31 4.97 -4.92 -0.09
C MET A 31 5.40 -5.62 -1.37
N THR A 32 6.65 -6.07 -1.44
CA THR A 32 7.12 -6.99 -2.47
C THR A 32 7.42 -8.34 -1.84
N CYS A 33 6.76 -9.39 -2.33
CA CYS A 33 6.91 -10.73 -1.77
C CYS A 33 8.32 -11.29 -2.05
N PHE A 34 8.78 -12.19 -1.17
CA PHE A 34 10.09 -12.83 -1.25
C PHE A 34 10.39 -13.46 -2.61
N MET A 35 9.37 -14.03 -3.29
CA MET A 35 9.53 -14.60 -4.63
C MET A 35 9.86 -13.53 -5.68
N CYS A 36 9.25 -12.33 -5.59
CA CYS A 36 9.55 -11.22 -6.49
C CYS A 36 10.90 -10.58 -6.17
N VAL A 37 11.26 -10.46 -4.88
CA VAL A 37 12.61 -10.02 -4.49
C VAL A 37 13.66 -10.99 -5.01
N LYS A 38 13.39 -12.30 -4.93
CA LYS A 38 14.23 -13.35 -5.51
C LYS A 38 14.32 -13.24 -7.02
N LYS A 39 13.18 -13.04 -7.70
CA LYS A 39 13.14 -12.93 -9.16
C LYS A 39 13.83 -11.65 -9.66
N TYR A 40 13.82 -10.56 -8.92
CA TYR A 40 14.36 -9.29 -9.40
C TYR A 40 15.49 -8.83 -8.48
N ALA A 41 16.73 -9.18 -8.83
CA ALA A 41 17.89 -8.91 -7.99
C ALA A 41 18.06 -7.42 -7.64
N PHE A 42 17.63 -6.50 -8.52
CA PHE A 42 17.64 -5.08 -8.19
C PHE A 42 16.76 -4.75 -6.98
N LEU A 43 15.60 -5.41 -6.81
CA LEU A 43 14.72 -5.19 -5.66
C LEU A 43 15.42 -5.59 -4.36
N PHE A 44 16.19 -6.67 -4.36
CA PHE A 44 17.04 -7.03 -3.21
C PHE A 44 18.06 -5.94 -2.91
N MET A 45 18.73 -5.41 -3.93
CA MET A 45 19.72 -4.34 -3.76
C MET A 45 19.09 -3.08 -3.17
N TYR A 46 17.92 -2.67 -3.66
CA TYR A 46 17.17 -1.57 -3.06
C TYR A 46 16.80 -1.88 -1.61
N ALA A 47 16.13 -3.00 -1.38
CA ALA A 47 15.67 -3.41 -0.06
C ALA A 47 16.80 -3.48 0.98
N TYR A 48 17.94 -4.06 0.62
CA TYR A 48 19.09 -4.18 1.52
C TYR A 48 19.71 -2.81 1.88
N ASN A 49 19.69 -1.86 0.93
CA ASN A 49 20.31 -0.55 1.13
C ASN A 49 19.37 0.49 1.73
N THR A 50 18.04 0.34 1.58
CA THR A 50 17.05 1.32 2.04
C THR A 50 16.19 0.83 3.20
N GLU A 51 15.90 -0.48 3.28
CA GLU A 51 14.96 -1.04 4.25
C GLU A 51 15.66 -1.75 5.40
N GLU A 52 15.60 -1.14 6.59
CA GLU A 52 16.25 -1.70 7.78
C GLU A 52 15.63 -3.04 8.22
N THR A 53 14.30 -3.15 8.21
CA THR A 53 13.57 -4.37 8.60
C THR A 53 13.96 -5.56 7.71
N PHE A 54 14.07 -5.33 6.40
CA PHE A 54 14.54 -6.30 5.43
C PHE A 54 15.97 -6.75 5.75
N ARG A 55 16.89 -5.80 5.96
CA ARG A 55 18.29 -6.10 6.28
C ARG A 55 18.43 -6.87 7.59
N GLN A 56 17.69 -6.51 8.63
CA GLN A 56 17.69 -7.23 9.91
C GLN A 56 17.19 -8.67 9.73
N SER A 57 16.05 -8.87 9.06
CA SER A 57 15.49 -10.21 8.82
C SER A 57 16.44 -11.08 7.98
N PHE A 58 17.02 -10.51 6.92
CA PHE A 58 17.98 -11.22 6.07
C PHE A 58 19.27 -11.60 6.83
N THR A 59 19.82 -10.70 7.66
CA THR A 59 21.09 -10.94 8.39
C THR A 59 20.96 -11.82 9.63
N LYS A 60 19.80 -11.83 10.29
CA LYS A 60 19.50 -12.83 11.35
C LYS A 60 19.53 -14.25 10.78
N ASN A 61 18.98 -14.41 9.59
CA ASN A 61 18.88 -15.69 8.90
C ASN A 61 20.19 -16.07 8.18
N SER A 62 20.96 -15.10 7.69
CA SER A 62 22.23 -15.31 6.98
C SER A 62 23.47 -15.04 7.85
N LYS A 63 24.15 -16.09 8.31
CA LYS A 63 25.39 -16.00 9.10
C LYS A 63 26.61 -15.46 8.31
N ARG A 64 26.50 -15.21 7.00
CA ARG A 64 27.66 -14.94 6.12
C ARG A 64 27.83 -13.50 5.66
N LEU A 65 26.81 -12.65 5.71
CA LEU A 65 26.95 -11.23 5.35
C LEU A 65 27.40 -10.36 6.54
N ARG A 66 28.46 -10.77 7.23
CA ARG A 66 29.07 -9.94 8.27
C ARG A 66 30.13 -9.04 7.64
N LYS A 67 29.87 -7.73 7.75
CA LYS A 67 30.81 -6.59 7.73
C LYS A 67 30.94 -5.85 6.39
N THR A 68 30.06 -4.87 6.20
CA THR A 68 30.44 -3.46 5.92
C THR A 68 29.32 -2.55 6.37
N VAL A 69 29.29 -2.23 7.67
CA VAL A 69 28.65 -1.00 8.17
C VAL A 69 29.80 -0.01 8.33
N ASN A 70 29.76 1.08 7.56
CA ASN A 70 30.18 2.40 8.02
C ASN A 70 29.66 3.49 7.07
N GLU A 71 29.34 4.59 7.71
CA GLU A 71 28.47 5.70 7.35
C GLU A 71 28.92 6.53 6.15
N GLY A 72 27.95 7.21 5.54
CA GLY A 72 28.17 8.22 4.51
C GLY A 72 27.09 8.20 3.44
N THR A 73 25.92 8.74 3.75
CA THR A 73 25.02 9.31 2.75
C THR A 73 25.67 10.56 2.17
N THR A 74 26.68 10.37 1.32
CA THR A 74 26.98 11.39 0.32
C THR A 74 25.95 11.22 -0.77
N HIS A 75 25.03 12.19 -0.87
CA HIS A 75 24.24 12.40 -2.08
C HIS A 75 25.15 13.07 -3.10
N PRO A 76 25.62 12.38 -4.16
CA PRO A 76 26.16 13.09 -5.32
C PRO A 76 24.94 13.52 -6.13
N GLU A 77 24.70 14.83 -6.21
CA GLU A 77 23.69 15.45 -7.08
C GLU A 77 24.06 15.34 -8.58
N ASP A 78 25.08 14.56 -8.93
CA ASP A 78 25.48 14.35 -10.32
C ASP A 78 24.68 13.21 -10.96
N SER A 79 23.84 13.62 -11.90
CA SER A 79 22.99 12.87 -12.84
C SER A 79 23.70 11.80 -13.70
N SER A 80 24.97 11.46 -13.43
CA SER A 80 25.82 10.64 -14.30
C SER A 80 26.01 9.20 -13.79
N TYR A 81 25.92 8.93 -12.48
CA TYR A 81 26.28 7.62 -11.93
C TYR A 81 25.07 6.75 -11.54
N CYS A 82 25.12 5.46 -11.91
CA CYS A 82 24.08 4.50 -11.60
C CYS A 82 24.12 4.07 -10.12
N ARG A 83 22.99 4.15 -9.41
CA ARG A 83 22.91 3.72 -7.99
C ARG A 83 23.18 2.22 -7.83
N LEU A 84 22.65 1.41 -8.74
CA LEU A 84 22.83 -0.04 -8.70
C LEU A 84 24.30 -0.43 -8.91
N SER A 85 25.02 0.23 -9.82
CA SER A 85 26.46 -0.02 -10.00
C SER A 85 27.28 0.40 -8.79
N MET A 86 26.88 1.48 -8.11
CA MET A 86 27.50 1.91 -6.85
C MET A 86 27.35 0.85 -5.75
N TRP A 87 26.13 0.35 -5.55
CA TRP A 87 25.86 -0.62 -4.50
C TRP A 87 26.47 -1.99 -4.80
N ALA A 88 26.43 -2.44 -6.06
CA ALA A 88 27.10 -3.66 -6.50
C ALA A 88 28.60 -3.62 -6.17
N SER A 89 29.25 -2.50 -6.47
CA SER A 89 30.67 -2.28 -6.19
C SER A 89 30.97 -2.33 -4.68
N LYS A 90 30.11 -1.71 -3.84
CA LYS A 90 30.24 -1.76 -2.37
C LYS A 90 30.10 -3.19 -1.83
N MET A 91 29.22 -4.00 -2.41
CA MET A 91 29.02 -5.39 -2.01
C MET A 91 30.08 -6.35 -2.55
N LYS A 92 31.10 -5.84 -3.27
CA LYS A 92 32.12 -6.63 -3.98
C LYS A 92 31.50 -7.70 -4.89
N GLN A 93 30.33 -7.41 -5.44
CA GLN A 93 29.66 -8.28 -6.39
C GLN A 93 30.12 -7.90 -7.80
N TYR A 94 30.44 -8.91 -8.61
CA TYR A 94 30.72 -8.71 -10.02
C TYR A 94 29.41 -8.42 -10.74
N VAL A 95 29.29 -7.26 -11.39
CA VAL A 95 28.10 -6.92 -12.21
C VAL A 95 28.62 -6.21 -13.46
N PRO A 96 28.68 -6.90 -14.61
CA PRO A 96 27.55 -6.97 -15.58
C PRO A 96 27.44 -8.36 -16.28
N GLU A 97 26.38 -8.76 -17.01
CA GLU A 97 25.60 -8.13 -18.08
C GLU A 97 24.19 -7.74 -17.60
N PHE A 98 23.84 -6.45 -17.64
CA PHE A 98 22.48 -5.90 -17.52
C PHE A 98 21.44 -6.83 -16.82
N PHE A 99 21.21 -6.67 -15.51
CA PHE A 99 19.96 -7.11 -14.85
C PHE A 99 19.81 -8.60 -14.53
N CYS A 100 20.51 -9.10 -13.51
CA CYS A 100 20.21 -10.43 -12.96
C CYS A 100 18.70 -10.63 -12.74
N SER A 101 18.11 -11.45 -13.61
CA SER A 101 16.72 -11.86 -13.63
C SER A 101 16.38 -12.86 -12.52
N SER A 102 17.33 -13.13 -11.62
CA SER A 102 17.14 -13.86 -10.36
C SER A 102 18.34 -13.64 -9.42
N LEU A 103 18.07 -13.71 -8.11
CA LEU A 103 19.07 -13.82 -7.04
C LEU A 103 19.90 -15.10 -7.10
N ASP A 104 19.48 -16.11 -7.87
CA ASP A 104 20.22 -17.37 -8.02
C ASP A 104 21.63 -17.17 -8.64
N ASN A 105 21.89 -16.03 -9.29
CA ASN A 105 23.17 -15.68 -9.89
C ASN A 105 24.11 -14.89 -8.95
N LEU A 106 23.72 -14.65 -7.70
CA LEU A 106 24.51 -13.89 -6.73
C LEU A 106 25.23 -14.84 -5.77
N ASP A 107 26.56 -14.87 -5.89
CA ASP A 107 27.41 -15.70 -5.02
C ASP A 107 27.20 -15.38 -3.53
N ASN A 108 27.16 -16.43 -2.71
CA ASN A 108 27.05 -16.37 -1.25
C ASN A 108 25.69 -15.92 -0.66
N LEU A 109 24.63 -15.87 -1.47
CA LEU A 109 23.26 -15.70 -1.01
C LEU A 109 22.53 -17.05 -0.97
N ASP A 110 21.84 -17.35 0.13
CA ASP A 110 20.86 -18.44 0.17
C ASP A 110 19.49 -17.84 -0.18
N PRO A 111 18.92 -18.17 -1.36
CA PRO A 111 17.65 -17.61 -1.78
C PRO A 111 16.48 -17.97 -0.85
N ASN A 112 16.59 -19.03 -0.05
CA ASN A 112 15.56 -19.42 0.91
C ASN A 112 15.53 -18.49 2.13
N LEU A 113 16.56 -17.68 2.34
CA LEU A 113 16.63 -16.73 3.45
C LEU A 113 16.18 -15.32 3.06
N VAL A 114 15.77 -15.11 1.81
CA VAL A 114 15.35 -13.81 1.30
C VAL A 114 13.96 -13.49 1.82
N PRO A 115 13.81 -12.47 2.69
CA PRO A 115 12.49 -12.11 3.22
C PRO A 115 11.66 -11.35 2.17
N SER A 116 10.38 -11.16 2.45
CA SER A 116 9.60 -10.12 1.76
C SER A 116 10.03 -8.75 2.25
N VAL A 117 9.83 -7.72 1.42
CA VAL A 117 10.16 -6.34 1.76
C VAL A 117 8.90 -5.50 1.90
N PHE A 118 8.88 -4.70 2.95
CA PHE A 118 7.85 -3.70 3.23
C PHE A 118 8.49 -2.35 3.02
N TRP A 119 8.07 -1.66 1.97
CA TRP A 119 8.66 -0.39 1.56
C TRP A 119 8.06 0.76 2.35
N ILE A 120 8.92 1.52 3.01
CA ILE A 120 8.55 2.84 3.54
C ILE A 120 8.38 3.85 2.39
N SER A 121 7.74 4.97 2.71
CA SER A 121 7.17 5.93 1.74
C SER A 121 8.02 6.25 0.50
N ASP A 122 7.34 6.38 -0.64
CA ASP A 122 7.87 6.77 -1.97
C ASP A 122 9.10 6.01 -2.47
N TRP A 123 9.26 4.74 -2.10
CA TRP A 123 10.42 3.93 -2.50
C TRP A 123 10.71 3.92 -4.01
N ARG A 124 9.65 3.97 -4.84
CA ARG A 124 9.75 4.04 -6.31
C ARG A 124 10.50 5.29 -6.80
N SER A 125 10.48 6.39 -6.03
CA SER A 125 11.24 7.61 -6.35
C SER A 125 12.76 7.41 -6.26
N PHE A 126 13.22 6.44 -5.47
CA PHE A 126 14.64 6.10 -5.34
C PHE A 126 15.15 5.21 -6.46
N LEU A 127 14.26 4.65 -7.30
CA LEU A 127 14.64 3.85 -8.46
C LEU A 127 15.50 4.68 -9.42
N CYS A 128 16.60 4.09 -9.87
CA CYS A 128 17.58 4.76 -10.71
C CYS A 128 16.99 4.92 -12.12
N ARG A 129 17.05 6.14 -12.66
CA ARG A 129 16.48 6.48 -13.97
C ARG A 129 17.53 6.69 -15.06
N CYS A 130 18.76 6.19 -14.87
CA CYS A 130 19.77 6.19 -15.94
C CYS A 130 19.35 5.26 -17.09
N GLU A 131 19.93 5.44 -18.28
CA GLU A 131 19.54 4.70 -19.48
C GLU A 131 19.65 3.19 -19.31
N THR A 132 20.76 2.74 -18.72
CA THR A 132 20.95 1.35 -18.30
C THR A 132 19.78 0.89 -17.43
N CYS A 133 19.47 1.52 -16.30
CA CYS A 133 18.38 1.05 -15.44
C CYS A 133 17.01 1.07 -16.14
N LYS A 134 16.73 2.01 -17.04
CA LYS A 134 15.47 2.00 -17.81
C LYS A 134 15.37 0.80 -18.74
N GLU A 135 16.44 0.47 -19.45
CA GLU A 135 16.52 -0.76 -20.25
C GLU A 135 16.25 -2.00 -19.38
N MET A 136 16.67 -1.99 -18.10
CA MET A 136 16.34 -3.06 -17.13
C MET A 136 14.87 -3.30 -17.02
N TYR A 137 14.17 -2.24 -16.62
CA TYR A 137 12.82 -2.36 -16.15
C TYR A 137 11.95 -2.79 -17.33
N LYS A 138 12.29 -2.31 -18.53
CA LYS A 138 11.71 -2.78 -19.78
C LYS A 138 11.99 -4.26 -20.06
N HIS A 139 13.24 -4.71 -20.01
CA HIS A 139 13.60 -6.11 -20.26
C HIS A 139 12.98 -7.08 -19.24
N LEU A 140 12.85 -6.67 -17.98
CA LEU A 140 12.22 -7.45 -16.91
C LEU A 140 10.69 -7.32 -16.87
N ASN A 141 10.08 -6.52 -17.76
CA ASN A 141 8.64 -6.20 -17.79
C ASN A 141 8.12 -5.62 -16.46
N VAL A 142 8.90 -4.75 -15.83
CA VAL A 142 8.56 -4.02 -14.60
C VAL A 142 8.70 -2.50 -14.76
N GLU A 143 8.59 -2.00 -16.00
CA GLU A 143 8.67 -0.56 -16.33
C GLU A 143 7.61 0.27 -15.59
N PHE A 144 6.47 -0.33 -15.27
CA PHE A 144 5.41 0.27 -14.45
C PHE A 144 5.90 0.81 -13.09
N LEU A 145 7.01 0.27 -12.55
CA LEU A 145 7.61 0.77 -11.32
C LEU A 145 8.16 2.21 -11.43
N LEU A 146 8.36 2.72 -12.64
CA LEU A 146 8.78 4.10 -12.85
C LEU A 146 7.61 5.08 -12.93
N ASP A 147 6.40 4.56 -13.13
CA ASP A 147 5.19 5.36 -13.25
C ASP A 147 4.67 5.73 -11.85
N PRO A 148 4.64 7.03 -11.49
CA PRO A 148 4.06 7.46 -10.22
C PRO A 148 2.55 7.19 -10.11
N GLU A 149 1.84 7.09 -11.24
CA GLU A 149 0.39 6.83 -11.28
C GLU A 149 0.05 5.35 -11.04
N ASP A 150 0.99 4.43 -11.26
CA ASP A 150 0.85 2.99 -11.00
C ASP A 150 1.18 2.62 -9.53
N SER A 151 1.04 3.58 -8.63
CA SER A 151 1.21 3.36 -7.20
C SER A 151 -0.10 3.07 -6.49
N VAL A 152 -0.03 2.21 -5.46
CA VAL A 152 -1.19 1.91 -4.61
C VAL A 152 -1.70 3.20 -3.96
N SER A 153 -0.79 4.07 -3.54
CA SER A 153 -1.09 5.39 -2.99
C SER A 153 -1.89 6.26 -3.96
N HIS A 154 -1.49 6.31 -5.24
CA HIS A 154 -2.21 7.07 -6.27
C HIS A 154 -3.62 6.51 -6.49
N TYR A 155 -3.75 5.18 -6.63
CA TYR A 155 -5.05 4.53 -6.79
C TYR A 155 -5.99 4.79 -5.58
N MET A 156 -5.48 4.69 -4.36
CA MET A 156 -6.24 5.00 -3.14
C MET A 156 -6.67 6.47 -3.09
N GLN A 157 -5.81 7.39 -3.53
CA GLN A 157 -6.13 8.80 -3.63
C GLN A 157 -7.23 9.07 -4.67
N LEU A 158 -7.15 8.45 -5.85
CA LEU A 158 -8.21 8.49 -6.86
C LEU A 158 -9.53 7.95 -6.32
N GLY A 159 -9.50 6.83 -5.59
CA GLY A 159 -10.68 6.27 -4.93
C GLY A 159 -11.31 7.28 -3.96
N LYS A 160 -10.50 7.88 -3.09
CA LYS A 160 -10.95 8.93 -2.16
C LYS A 160 -11.53 10.16 -2.89
N GLN A 161 -10.89 10.60 -3.97
CA GLN A 161 -11.37 11.72 -4.77
C GLN A 161 -12.71 11.40 -5.45
N ARG A 162 -12.86 10.20 -6.02
CA ARG A 162 -14.13 9.74 -6.60
C ARG A 162 -15.24 9.71 -5.55
N THR A 163 -14.99 9.13 -4.37
CA THR A 163 -15.97 9.14 -3.27
C THR A 163 -16.34 10.57 -2.84
N LYS A 164 -15.37 11.47 -2.74
CA LYS A 164 -15.63 12.88 -2.43
C LYS A 164 -16.51 13.53 -3.50
N SER A 165 -16.19 13.32 -4.77
CA SER A 165 -16.96 13.91 -5.89
C SER A 165 -18.41 13.41 -5.93
N ILE A 166 -18.65 12.11 -5.70
CA ILE A 166 -19.99 11.53 -5.61
C ILE A 166 -20.77 12.17 -4.46
N ASN A 167 -20.17 12.24 -3.26
CA ASN A 167 -20.81 12.85 -2.10
C ASN A 167 -21.11 14.35 -2.31
N GLU A 168 -20.24 15.08 -3.03
CA GLU A 168 -20.47 16.48 -3.37
C GLU A 168 -21.61 16.64 -4.37
N GLU A 169 -21.71 15.76 -5.36
CA GLU A 169 -22.81 15.73 -6.32
C GLU A 169 -24.16 15.40 -5.67
N GLU A 170 -24.20 14.39 -4.79
CA GLU A 170 -25.39 14.06 -3.98
C GLU A 170 -25.83 15.23 -3.08
N LYS A 171 -24.87 15.96 -2.49
CA LYS A 171 -25.18 17.17 -1.71
C LYS A 171 -25.73 18.30 -2.58
N ARG A 172 -25.18 18.50 -3.77
CA ARG A 172 -25.67 19.53 -4.71
C ARG A 172 -27.10 19.23 -5.14
N THR A 173 -27.37 18.02 -5.59
CA THR A 173 -28.72 17.59 -6.01
C THR A 173 -29.74 17.69 -4.87
N LEU A 174 -29.35 17.31 -3.65
CA LEU A 174 -30.20 17.49 -2.47
C LEU A 174 -30.50 18.97 -2.18
N ASN A 175 -29.50 19.84 -2.27
CA ASN A 175 -29.66 21.27 -2.04
C ASN A 175 -30.54 21.92 -3.12
N GLU A 176 -30.41 21.51 -4.37
CA GLU A 176 -31.27 21.95 -5.47
C GLU A 176 -32.73 21.54 -5.23
N ALA A 177 -33.00 20.29 -4.87
CA ALA A 177 -34.34 19.82 -4.55
C ALA A 177 -34.95 20.54 -3.33
N LEU A 178 -34.14 20.87 -2.33
CA LEU A 178 -34.57 21.66 -1.17
C LEU A 178 -34.91 23.11 -1.53
N ALA A 179 -34.26 23.69 -2.53
CA ALA A 179 -34.51 25.06 -2.98
C ALA A 179 -35.86 25.22 -3.70
N GLU A 180 -36.41 24.14 -4.27
CA GLU A 180 -37.74 24.12 -4.89
C GLU A 180 -38.88 24.11 -3.86
N LEU A 181 -38.59 23.73 -2.62
CA LEU A 181 -39.58 23.67 -1.54
C LEU A 181 -39.72 25.01 -0.82
N PRO A 182 -40.92 25.36 -0.33
CA PRO A 182 -41.09 26.47 0.60
C PRO A 182 -40.17 26.30 1.80
N HIS A 183 -39.53 27.38 2.25
CA HIS A 183 -38.52 27.35 3.32
C HIS A 183 -38.92 26.53 4.56
N PRO A 184 -40.16 26.60 5.08
CA PRO A 184 -40.57 25.76 6.22
C PRO A 184 -40.53 24.25 5.93
N ALA A 185 -40.91 23.84 4.72
CA ALA A 185 -40.89 22.44 4.30
C ALA A 185 -39.46 21.93 4.08
N ALA A 186 -38.59 22.77 3.49
CA ALA A 186 -37.18 22.47 3.29
C ALA A 186 -36.45 22.24 4.63
N VAL A 187 -36.67 23.11 5.63
CA VAL A 187 -36.08 22.97 6.97
C VAL A 187 -36.55 21.70 7.66
N ASN A 188 -37.86 21.39 7.60
CA ASN A 188 -38.41 20.18 8.19
C ASN A 188 -37.83 18.92 7.55
N PHE A 189 -37.71 18.91 6.22
CA PHE A 189 -37.12 17.79 5.50
C PHE A 189 -35.65 17.61 5.86
N ALA A 190 -34.84 18.68 5.82
CA ALA A 190 -33.42 18.62 6.15
C ALA A 190 -33.19 18.11 7.58
N THR A 191 -33.97 18.61 8.54
CA THR A 191 -33.91 18.18 9.94
C THR A 191 -34.31 16.70 10.08
N GLY A 192 -35.37 16.26 9.40
CA GLY A 192 -35.81 14.87 9.40
C GLY A 192 -34.79 13.93 8.77
N PHE A 193 -34.13 14.36 7.70
CA PHE A 193 -33.07 13.60 7.02
C PHE A 193 -31.84 13.41 7.92
N VAL A 194 -31.36 14.47 8.56
CA VAL A 194 -30.24 14.38 9.53
C VAL A 194 -30.58 13.41 10.64
N ARG A 195 -31.79 13.53 11.21
CA ARG A 195 -32.26 12.64 12.28
C ARG A 195 -32.34 11.17 11.85
N LEU A 196 -32.82 10.91 10.63
CA LEU A 196 -32.88 9.55 10.08
C LEU A 196 -31.48 8.98 9.87
N LYS A 197 -30.56 9.79 9.35
CA LYS A 197 -29.16 9.40 9.12
C LYS A 197 -28.49 9.01 10.44
N GLU A 198 -28.60 9.84 11.47
CA GLU A 198 -28.03 9.56 12.80
C GLU A 198 -28.61 8.28 13.42
N ALA A 199 -29.94 8.08 13.30
CA ALA A 199 -30.59 6.87 13.82
C ALA A 199 -30.16 5.60 13.09
N LEU A 200 -29.95 5.67 11.78
CA LEU A 200 -29.42 4.55 10.99
C LEU A 200 -27.96 4.25 11.34
N GLU A 201 -27.11 5.27 11.47
CA GLU A 201 -25.72 5.11 11.90
C GLU A 201 -25.63 4.44 13.27
N GLU A 202 -26.46 4.86 14.23
CA GLU A 202 -26.54 4.24 15.55
C GLU A 202 -27.02 2.78 15.47
N PHE A 203 -28.06 2.50 14.67
CA PHE A 203 -28.60 1.16 14.48
C PHE A 203 -27.54 0.20 13.93
N PHE A 204 -26.85 0.58 12.86
CA PHE A 204 -25.82 -0.27 12.25
C PHE A 204 -24.58 -0.41 13.15
N THR A 205 -24.16 0.65 13.84
CA THR A 205 -23.01 0.60 14.75
C THR A 205 -23.26 -0.39 15.88
N LYS A 206 -24.43 -0.32 16.54
CA LYS A 206 -24.82 -1.26 17.62
C LYS A 206 -24.86 -2.73 17.17
N LYS A 207 -25.18 -3.00 15.92
CA LYS A 207 -25.26 -4.36 15.35
C LYS A 207 -23.89 -4.85 14.90
N ARG A 208 -23.07 -3.97 14.32
CA ARG A 208 -21.67 -4.24 13.98
C ARG A 208 -20.85 -4.61 15.21
N ASP A 209 -20.99 -3.87 16.30
CA ASP A 209 -20.25 -4.12 17.55
C ASP A 209 -20.60 -5.48 18.18
N LYS A 210 -21.77 -6.03 17.85
CA LYS A 210 -22.23 -7.37 18.25
C LYS A 210 -21.95 -8.45 17.22
N ASN A 211 -21.28 -8.11 16.12
CA ASN A 211 -21.05 -8.98 14.96
C ASN A 211 -22.35 -9.67 14.46
N HIS A 212 -23.46 -8.93 14.52
CA HIS A 212 -24.81 -9.45 14.27
C HIS A 212 -25.25 -9.23 12.82
N ILE A 213 -25.84 -10.26 12.21
CA ILE A 213 -26.42 -10.18 10.86
C ILE A 213 -27.79 -9.50 10.93
N VAL A 214 -27.93 -8.33 10.31
CA VAL A 214 -29.19 -7.58 10.28
C VAL A 214 -30.24 -8.33 9.46
N THR A 215 -31.38 -8.60 10.08
CA THR A 215 -32.52 -9.28 9.46
C THR A 215 -33.63 -8.30 9.04
N GLU A 216 -34.50 -8.72 8.12
CA GLU A 216 -35.60 -7.90 7.62
C GLU A 216 -36.57 -7.45 8.74
N SER A 217 -36.85 -8.33 9.69
CA SER A 217 -37.73 -8.03 10.83
C SER A 217 -37.18 -6.90 11.70
N GLU A 218 -35.85 -6.85 11.87
CA GLU A 218 -35.18 -5.80 12.64
C GLU A 218 -35.20 -4.45 11.93
N VAL A 219 -35.08 -4.43 10.60
CA VAL A 219 -35.21 -3.21 9.80
C VAL A 219 -36.64 -2.68 9.89
N LYS A 220 -37.65 -3.56 9.78
CA LYS A 220 -39.07 -3.18 9.94
C LYS A 220 -39.35 -2.60 11.33
N ALA A 221 -38.88 -3.28 12.38
CA ALA A 221 -39.03 -2.81 13.76
C ALA A 221 -38.34 -1.46 14.00
N PHE A 222 -37.16 -1.25 13.40
CA PHE A 222 -36.46 0.04 13.46
C PHE A 222 -37.32 1.17 12.87
N PHE A 223 -37.86 1.01 11.67
CA PHE A 223 -38.67 2.07 11.04
C PHE A 223 -39.99 2.32 11.78
N GLU A 224 -40.60 1.30 12.38
CA GLU A 224 -41.77 1.48 13.25
C GLU A 224 -41.44 2.30 14.50
N ASP A 225 -40.33 2.00 15.17
CA ASP A 225 -39.87 2.73 16.35
C ASP A 225 -39.45 4.17 15.99
N PHE A 226 -38.73 4.35 14.89
CA PHE A 226 -38.30 5.66 14.40
C PHE A 226 -39.49 6.59 14.12
N ARG A 227 -40.58 6.05 13.53
CA ARG A 227 -41.82 6.80 13.29
C ARG A 227 -42.50 7.21 14.60
N LYS A 228 -42.56 6.31 15.60
CA LYS A 228 -43.15 6.64 16.91
C LYS A 228 -42.43 7.80 17.59
N ARG A 229 -41.09 7.82 17.54
CA ARG A 229 -40.25 8.91 18.06
C ARG A 229 -40.33 10.21 17.25
N SER A 230 -40.94 10.20 16.07
CA SER A 230 -41.11 11.39 15.21
C SER A 230 -42.40 12.17 15.47
N GLN A 231 -43.31 11.60 16.25
CA GLN A 231 -44.65 12.16 16.54
C GLN A 231 -44.79 12.66 17.99
N SER A 232 -43.75 12.52 18.82
CA SER A 232 -43.64 13.03 20.19
C SER A 232 -42.74 14.27 20.24
#